data_AF-A0ABD0TAR6-F1
#
_entry.id   AF-A0ABD0TAR6-F1
#
_cell.length_a   1.000
_cell.length_b   1.000
_cell.length_c   1.000
_cell.angle_alpha   90.00
_cell.angle_beta   90.00
_cell.angle_gamma   90.00
#
_symmetry.space_group_name_H-M   'P 1'
#
loop_
_entity.id
_entity.type
_entity.pdbx_description
1 polymer ?
#
loop_
_entity_poly.entity_id
_entity_poly.type
_entity_poly.pdbx_seq_one_letter_code
_entity_poly.pdbx_strand_id
1 'polypeptide(L)'
;MAAVKSSEEINKEELVENGEEEELDAVEEGENKDPAKKKKKKKKKKKTAESENAGEGEDDTEAPKLPEQVSAVSLEDAGDADEKKKKKKKNKSKGGKGPGKEQTYPPTVPIAELYPDNNFPEGQIMEHGPAEGIDERTAKDRFSSEEKRALDRMQQDIYQEIRQAAEAHRQTRKYIRDWIKPGMTMIQICEELESTARRLIGEDGLKAGLAFPTGCSRNHCAAHYTPNTGDTTVLEYDDVVKIDFGTHVNGRIIDCAFTLHFNPRYDPLVKGVQEATEAGIKASGVDVRLCDVGAAVQEVMESHEVELDGQVYQVKPIRNLNGHSIGPYRIHAGKTVPIVKGGETTRMEENEFYAIETFGSTGRGQVHDDMDCSHYMKNFDQQFVPLRLQSSKQLLNLINKNFGTLAFCKRWLERAGASRYAMALKDLCDKGVVDPYPPLCDIKGCYTAQFEHTLLLRPTCKEVISRGDDY
;
A
#
# COMPACT_ATOMS: atom_id res chain seq x y z
N MET A 1 -29.06 -9.97 49.06
CA MET A 1 -30.33 -9.37 49.55
C MET A 1 -29.99 -8.30 50.57
N ALA A 2 -30.81 -7.24 50.65
CA ALA A 2 -30.79 -6.19 51.69
C ALA A 2 -29.49 -5.38 51.86
N ALA A 3 -29.66 -4.14 52.32
CA ALA A 3 -28.62 -3.18 52.68
C ALA A 3 -29.12 -2.34 53.86
N VAL A 4 -28.29 -1.45 54.44
CA VAL A 4 -28.60 -0.07 54.92
C VAL A 4 -27.52 0.44 55.91
N LYS A 5 -26.99 1.64 55.60
CA LYS A 5 -26.57 2.81 56.44
C LYS A 5 -26.17 2.60 57.94
N SER A 6 -25.23 3.35 58.55
CA SER A 6 -24.26 4.42 58.13
C SER A 6 -23.19 4.56 59.27
N SER A 7 -22.44 5.63 59.60
CA SER A 7 -22.47 7.11 59.39
C SER A 7 -21.06 7.75 59.50
N GLU A 8 -20.98 9.06 59.71
CA GLU A 8 -19.79 9.91 59.99
C GLU A 8 -19.13 9.64 61.38
N GLU A 9 -17.98 10.20 61.82
CA GLU A 9 -17.31 11.51 61.58
C GLU A 9 -15.75 11.53 61.65
N ILE A 10 -15.16 12.47 60.90
CA ILE A 10 -14.05 13.42 61.22
C ILE A 10 -12.75 12.90 61.90
N ASN A 11 -11.60 13.03 61.19
CA ASN A 11 -10.58 14.06 61.53
C ASN A 11 -9.63 14.43 60.37
N LYS A 12 -8.88 15.54 60.50
CA LYS A 12 -7.96 16.16 59.52
C LYS A 12 -6.61 16.55 60.17
N GLU A 13 -5.78 17.34 59.46
CA GLU A 13 -4.48 17.97 59.84
C GLU A 13 -3.26 17.04 59.66
N GLU A 14 -2.10 17.42 59.10
CA GLU A 14 -1.57 18.62 58.37
C GLU A 14 -0.65 18.08 57.22
N LEU A 15 -0.40 18.70 56.05
CA LEU A 15 -0.01 20.06 55.63
C LEU A 15 1.41 20.52 56.04
N VAL A 16 2.38 20.36 55.14
CA VAL A 16 3.55 21.24 54.99
C VAL A 16 3.83 21.41 53.49
N GLU A 17 4.14 22.63 53.06
CA GLU A 17 4.41 23.01 51.66
C GLU A 17 5.90 22.91 51.31
N ASN A 18 6.19 22.87 50.01
CA ASN A 18 7.32 23.58 49.40
C ASN A 18 7.03 23.69 47.90
N GLY A 19 7.20 24.88 47.33
CA GLY A 19 6.99 25.15 45.92
C GLY A 19 8.11 26.02 45.35
N GLU A 20 8.33 25.90 44.05
CA GLU A 20 9.15 26.82 43.25
C GLU A 20 8.33 27.15 42.00
N GLU A 21 8.15 28.44 41.72
CA GLU A 21 7.52 28.98 40.50
C GLU A 21 8.58 29.74 39.70
N GLU A 22 8.62 29.56 38.37
CA GLU A 22 9.16 30.46 37.32
C GLU A 22 9.16 29.66 35.99
N GLU A 23 8.82 30.20 34.82
CA GLU A 23 8.19 31.48 34.46
C GLU A 23 7.44 31.28 33.12
N LEU A 24 6.36 32.01 32.85
CA LEU A 24 5.59 31.92 31.59
C LEU A 24 5.49 33.28 30.91
N ASP A 25 6.36 33.50 29.93
CA ASP A 25 6.48 34.77 29.22
C ASP A 25 5.40 34.89 28.13
N ALA A 26 4.53 35.91 28.24
CA ALA A 26 3.46 36.19 27.29
C ALA A 26 3.34 37.71 27.07
N VAL A 27 3.61 38.17 25.84
CA VAL A 27 3.66 39.60 25.51
C VAL A 27 2.63 39.97 24.42
N GLU A 28 1.75 40.88 24.84
CA GLU A 28 0.67 41.64 24.19
C GLU A 28 0.47 41.63 22.66
N GLU A 29 -0.81 41.67 22.27
CA GLU A 29 -1.28 42.07 20.94
C GLU A 29 -1.05 43.57 20.67
N GLY A 30 -0.80 43.95 19.41
CA GLY A 30 -0.60 45.34 19.01
C GLY A 30 -1.19 45.70 17.65
N GLU A 31 -2.47 46.09 17.61
CA GLU A 31 -3.06 46.66 16.39
C GLU A 31 -2.44 48.02 16.05
N ASN A 32 -2.02 48.25 14.78
CA ASN A 32 -2.64 49.25 13.89
C ASN A 32 -1.95 49.47 12.51
N LYS A 33 -2.80 49.77 11.51
CA LYS A 33 -2.59 50.69 10.35
C LYS A 33 -1.49 50.39 9.30
N ASP A 34 -1.95 49.78 8.20
CA ASP A 34 -1.51 50.09 6.82
C ASP A 34 -1.69 51.60 6.50
N PRO A 35 -0.78 52.23 5.73
CA PRO A 35 -1.30 52.90 4.53
C PRO A 35 -0.41 52.84 3.27
N ALA A 36 -0.92 52.11 2.27
CA ALA A 36 -0.65 52.16 0.84
C ALA A 36 -0.01 53.46 0.28
N LYS A 37 1.17 53.32 -0.37
CA LYS A 37 1.83 54.42 -1.13
C LYS A 37 1.38 54.50 -2.59
N LYS A 38 1.01 55.71 -3.03
CA LYS A 38 0.43 55.99 -4.36
C LYS A 38 1.46 56.09 -5.50
N LYS A 39 1.04 55.64 -6.68
CA LYS A 39 1.69 55.79 -8.01
C LYS A 39 2.17 57.22 -8.30
N LYS A 40 3.29 57.38 -9.02
CA LYS A 40 3.53 58.51 -9.95
C LYS A 40 4.13 58.02 -11.27
N LYS A 41 3.83 58.73 -12.38
CA LYS A 41 4.08 58.30 -13.77
C LYS A 41 5.02 59.26 -14.52
N LYS A 42 5.85 58.70 -15.40
CA LYS A 42 6.39 59.22 -16.68
C LYS A 42 6.82 57.95 -17.47
N LYS A 43 6.44 57.60 -18.72
CA LYS A 43 6.12 58.33 -19.98
C LYS A 43 7.28 59.27 -20.39
N LYS A 44 7.83 59.24 -21.61
CA LYS A 44 7.34 58.76 -22.94
C LYS A 44 8.57 58.63 -23.89
N LYS A 45 8.75 57.59 -24.72
CA LYS A 45 8.42 57.46 -26.18
C LYS A 45 9.07 56.12 -26.67
N LYS A 46 8.51 55.29 -27.57
CA LYS A 46 8.41 55.41 -29.06
C LYS A 46 9.77 55.52 -29.78
N LYS A 47 10.07 54.78 -30.86
CA LYS A 47 9.31 53.72 -31.60
C LYS A 47 10.24 52.87 -32.51
N THR A 48 9.73 51.73 -32.97
CA THR A 48 10.18 50.80 -34.05
C THR A 48 10.71 51.40 -35.37
N ALA A 49 11.66 50.71 -36.01
CA ALA A 49 11.79 50.50 -37.46
C ALA A 49 12.64 49.22 -37.75
N GLU A 50 12.65 48.72 -38.98
CA GLU A 50 13.21 47.41 -39.41
C GLU A 50 14.39 47.55 -40.41
N SER A 51 14.82 46.40 -40.97
CA SER A 51 15.56 46.16 -42.24
C SER A 51 17.12 46.18 -42.27
N GLU A 52 17.66 45.01 -42.69
CA GLU A 52 18.65 44.77 -43.78
C GLU A 52 20.06 45.43 -43.72
N ASN A 53 21.13 44.88 -44.35
CA ASN A 53 21.25 43.84 -45.38
C ASN A 53 22.57 43.00 -45.29
N ALA A 54 22.82 42.15 -46.30
CA ALA A 54 23.98 41.28 -46.65
C ALA A 54 25.42 41.75 -46.31
N GLY A 55 26.46 40.90 -46.35
CA GLY A 55 26.59 39.46 -46.69
C GLY A 55 27.96 38.93 -46.19
N GLU A 56 28.71 37.96 -46.74
CA GLU A 56 28.64 36.95 -47.85
C GLU A 56 29.59 35.77 -47.42
N GLY A 57 29.76 34.60 -48.08
CA GLY A 57 29.31 34.05 -49.37
C GLY A 57 29.43 32.50 -49.45
N GLU A 58 29.73 31.97 -50.66
CA GLU A 58 29.59 30.57 -51.15
C GLU A 58 30.57 29.51 -50.54
N ASP A 59 30.45 28.17 -50.73
CA ASP A 59 30.08 27.41 -51.95
C ASP A 59 29.47 25.99 -51.70
N ASP A 60 29.05 25.33 -52.78
CA ASP A 60 28.14 24.17 -52.95
C ASP A 60 28.64 22.76 -52.51
N THR A 61 27.69 21.85 -52.22
CA THR A 61 27.41 20.68 -53.11
C THR A 61 26.23 19.77 -52.68
N GLU A 62 25.30 19.62 -53.62
CA GLU A 62 24.29 18.59 -53.90
C GLU A 62 23.86 17.50 -52.88
N ALA A 63 22.55 17.25 -52.89
CA ALA A 63 21.93 15.95 -52.63
C ALA A 63 20.84 15.67 -53.68
N PRO A 64 20.56 14.40 -54.02
CA PRO A 64 19.26 14.04 -54.60
C PRO A 64 18.48 12.96 -53.82
N LYS A 65 17.17 12.90 -54.06
CA LYS A 65 16.21 11.97 -53.46
C LYS A 65 15.28 11.42 -54.54
N LEU A 66 14.89 10.14 -54.41
CA LEU A 66 13.72 9.51 -55.08
C LEU A 66 13.89 9.39 -56.63
N PRO A 67 13.17 8.49 -57.35
CA PRO A 67 11.71 8.36 -57.36
C PRO A 67 11.12 6.95 -57.18
N GLU A 68 9.85 6.87 -56.78
CA GLU A 68 8.95 5.79 -57.21
C GLU A 68 8.47 6.08 -58.65
N GLN A 69 8.27 5.06 -59.48
CA GLN A 69 7.45 5.19 -60.69
C GLN A 69 6.72 3.90 -61.03
N VAL A 70 5.53 4.07 -61.63
CA VAL A 70 4.62 3.00 -62.06
C VAL A 70 4.75 2.74 -63.56
N SER A 71 4.54 1.49 -63.97
CA SER A 71 4.35 1.10 -65.37
C SER A 71 3.41 -0.09 -65.47
N ALA A 72 2.52 -0.10 -66.47
CA ALA A 72 1.50 -1.13 -66.70
C ALA A 72 1.59 -1.71 -68.14
N VAL A 73 0.56 -2.45 -68.57
CA VAL A 73 0.37 -3.16 -69.87
C VAL A 73 1.20 -4.45 -70.01
N SER A 74 0.76 -5.57 -70.63
CA SER A 74 -0.42 -5.94 -71.45
C SER A 74 -0.93 -7.36 -71.03
N LEU A 75 -2.21 -7.78 -71.14
CA LEU A 75 -2.95 -8.28 -72.33
C LEU A 75 -2.15 -9.32 -73.17
N GLU A 76 -2.64 -10.47 -73.64
CA GLU A 76 -3.97 -11.15 -73.79
C GLU A 76 -3.70 -12.67 -73.96
N ASP A 77 -4.57 -13.69 -73.80
CA ASP A 77 -5.94 -13.91 -73.23
C ASP A 77 -5.99 -15.45 -72.81
N ALA A 78 -7.00 -16.34 -72.79
CA ALA A 78 -8.44 -16.44 -73.11
C ALA A 78 -9.08 -17.69 -72.44
N GLY A 79 -10.42 -17.81 -72.38
CA GLY A 79 -11.15 -19.09 -72.13
C GLY A 79 -12.45 -19.01 -71.30
N ASP A 80 -13.59 -19.39 -71.90
CA ASP A 80 -14.96 -19.29 -71.32
C ASP A 80 -15.52 -20.64 -70.77
N ALA A 81 -16.31 -20.57 -69.69
CA ALA A 81 -17.41 -21.50 -69.32
C ALA A 81 -18.07 -21.11 -67.96
N ASP A 82 -19.38 -20.80 -67.94
CA ASP A 82 -20.20 -20.62 -66.71
C ASP A 82 -20.83 -21.94 -66.23
N GLU A 83 -20.72 -22.28 -64.94
CA GLU A 83 -21.86 -22.90 -64.24
C GLU A 83 -21.95 -22.62 -62.70
N LYS A 84 -23.07 -21.97 -62.33
CA LYS A 84 -23.97 -22.29 -61.19
C LYS A 84 -23.43 -22.30 -59.74
N LYS A 85 -23.83 -21.26 -59.00
CA LYS A 85 -23.76 -21.08 -57.53
C LYS A 85 -24.23 -22.28 -56.69
N LYS A 86 -23.39 -22.75 -55.74
CA LYS A 86 -23.83 -23.29 -54.42
C LYS A 86 -22.89 -22.85 -53.28
N LYS A 87 -23.18 -21.70 -52.66
CA LYS A 87 -22.46 -21.23 -51.45
C LYS A 87 -22.81 -22.11 -50.24
N LYS A 88 -21.97 -23.11 -49.91
CA LYS A 88 -21.97 -23.73 -48.57
C LYS A 88 -21.54 -22.67 -47.54
N LYS A 89 -22.35 -22.44 -46.49
CA LYS A 89 -21.88 -21.77 -45.27
C LYS A 89 -20.77 -22.63 -44.66
N LYS A 90 -19.51 -22.15 -44.65
CA LYS A 90 -18.52 -22.67 -43.70
C LYS A 90 -18.91 -22.16 -42.32
N ASN A 91 -19.29 -23.06 -41.41
CA ASN A 91 -19.37 -22.71 -40.00
C ASN A 91 -17.97 -22.26 -39.56
N LYS A 92 -17.86 -21.09 -38.93
CA LYS A 92 -16.71 -20.83 -38.05
C LYS A 92 -16.83 -21.84 -36.91
N SER A 93 -15.94 -22.82 -36.86
CA SER A 93 -15.70 -23.57 -35.64
C SER A 93 -15.35 -22.57 -34.53
N LYS A 94 -15.90 -22.77 -33.32
CA LYS A 94 -15.33 -22.12 -32.14
C LYS A 94 -13.88 -22.59 -32.06
N GLY A 95 -12.92 -21.68 -32.06
CA GLY A 95 -11.56 -22.01 -31.65
C GLY A 95 -11.63 -22.51 -30.22
N GLY A 96 -11.10 -23.70 -29.95
CA GLY A 96 -10.96 -24.15 -28.57
C GLY A 96 -9.99 -23.21 -27.85
N LYS A 97 -10.24 -22.91 -26.56
CA LYS A 97 -9.15 -22.47 -25.69
C LYS A 97 -8.09 -23.59 -25.76
N GLY A 98 -6.85 -23.24 -26.10
CA GLY A 98 -5.72 -24.11 -25.80
C GLY A 98 -5.58 -24.25 -24.28
N PRO A 99 -4.71 -25.15 -23.78
CA PRO A 99 -4.27 -25.05 -22.39
C PRO A 99 -3.77 -23.63 -22.12
N GLY A 100 -4.15 -23.07 -20.98
CA GLY A 100 -3.58 -21.80 -20.53
C GLY A 100 -2.08 -21.93 -20.31
N LYS A 101 -1.37 -20.80 -20.21
CA LYS A 101 -0.02 -20.85 -19.64
C LYS A 101 -0.15 -21.27 -18.17
N GLU A 102 0.59 -22.30 -17.78
CA GLU A 102 0.75 -22.69 -16.39
C GLU A 102 1.92 -21.92 -15.77
N GLN A 103 1.87 -21.71 -14.45
CA GLN A 103 2.97 -21.07 -13.71
C GLN A 103 4.13 -22.06 -13.53
N THR A 104 5.36 -21.56 -13.55
CA THR A 104 6.58 -22.37 -13.33
C THR A 104 6.91 -22.52 -11.84
N TYR A 105 7.88 -23.37 -11.51
CA TYR A 105 8.51 -23.40 -10.17
C TYR A 105 10.05 -23.29 -10.32
N PRO A 106 10.70 -22.24 -9.79
CA PRO A 106 10.11 -21.03 -9.18
C PRO A 106 9.20 -20.28 -10.16
N PRO A 107 8.27 -19.43 -9.68
CA PRO A 107 7.29 -18.76 -10.54
C PRO A 107 7.95 -17.66 -11.39
N THR A 108 7.68 -17.65 -12.69
CA THR A 108 8.32 -16.73 -13.65
C THR A 108 7.37 -16.06 -14.65
N VAL A 109 6.18 -16.62 -14.85
CA VAL A 109 5.20 -16.12 -15.82
C VAL A 109 4.42 -14.96 -15.20
N PRO A 110 4.37 -13.76 -15.82
CA PRO A 110 3.56 -12.65 -15.33
C PRO A 110 2.08 -13.01 -15.28
N ILE A 111 1.35 -12.53 -14.27
CA ILE A 111 -0.07 -12.87 -14.06
C ILE A 111 -0.93 -12.52 -15.29
N ALA A 112 -0.66 -11.39 -15.95
CA ALA A 112 -1.35 -10.99 -17.19
C ALA A 112 -1.15 -11.99 -18.36
N GLU A 113 -0.11 -12.82 -18.34
CA GLU A 113 0.09 -13.88 -19.34
C GLU A 113 -0.63 -15.19 -18.99
N LEU A 114 -0.94 -15.42 -17.71
CA LEU A 114 -1.76 -16.55 -17.25
C LEU A 114 -3.25 -16.32 -17.56
N TYR A 115 -3.72 -15.07 -17.47
CA TYR A 115 -5.11 -14.65 -17.68
C TYR A 115 -5.26 -13.70 -18.89
N PRO A 116 -5.04 -14.18 -20.13
CA PRO A 116 -5.02 -13.34 -21.34
C PRO A 116 -6.40 -12.79 -21.78
N ASP A 117 -7.47 -13.15 -21.07
CA ASP A 117 -8.80 -12.52 -21.18
C ASP A 117 -9.05 -11.45 -20.09
N ASN A 118 -8.03 -11.07 -19.32
CA ASN A 118 -8.07 -10.11 -18.20
C ASN A 118 -9.15 -10.44 -17.14
N ASN A 119 -9.45 -11.73 -16.96
CA ASN A 119 -10.39 -12.23 -15.96
C ASN A 119 -9.61 -12.95 -14.85
N PHE A 120 -9.05 -12.15 -13.95
CA PHE A 120 -8.25 -12.60 -12.80
C PHE A 120 -9.14 -13.20 -11.70
N PRO A 121 -8.61 -14.07 -10.82
CA PRO A 121 -9.38 -14.72 -9.75
C PRO A 121 -10.00 -13.71 -8.78
N GLU A 122 -11.27 -13.93 -8.41
CA GLU A 122 -11.92 -13.17 -7.34
C GLU A 122 -11.31 -13.53 -5.98
N GLY A 123 -11.37 -12.59 -5.02
CA GLY A 123 -11.10 -12.91 -3.63
C GLY A 123 -12.22 -13.71 -2.95
N GLN A 124 -12.12 -13.89 -1.63
CA GLN A 124 -13.22 -14.46 -0.87
C GLN A 124 -14.38 -13.46 -0.79
N ILE A 125 -15.49 -13.79 -1.46
CA ILE A 125 -16.74 -13.02 -1.39
C ILE A 125 -17.47 -13.35 -0.08
N MET A 126 -17.89 -12.30 0.64
CA MET A 126 -18.67 -12.36 1.87
C MET A 126 -19.89 -11.43 1.77
N GLU A 127 -20.96 -11.75 2.49
CA GLU A 127 -22.02 -10.76 2.77
C GLU A 127 -21.46 -9.61 3.64
N HIS A 128 -22.09 -8.44 3.58
CA HIS A 128 -21.80 -7.36 4.52
C HIS A 128 -22.29 -7.74 5.92
N GLY A 129 -21.48 -7.44 6.94
CA GLY A 129 -21.83 -7.75 8.33
C GLY A 129 -23.00 -6.90 8.87
N PRO A 130 -23.63 -7.30 9.98
CA PRO A 130 -24.56 -6.44 10.70
C PRO A 130 -23.79 -5.24 11.29
N ALA A 131 -24.31 -4.02 11.10
CA ALA A 131 -23.77 -2.80 11.66
C ALA A 131 -24.70 -2.25 12.76
N GLU A 132 -24.16 -1.70 13.85
CA GLU A 132 -24.99 -1.26 14.97
C GLU A 132 -25.94 -0.11 14.55
N GLY A 133 -27.23 -0.29 14.84
CA GLY A 133 -28.29 0.65 14.47
C GLY A 133 -28.81 0.51 13.03
N ILE A 134 -28.42 -0.53 12.30
CA ILE A 134 -28.81 -0.77 10.90
C ILE A 134 -29.49 -2.15 10.77
N ASP A 135 -30.61 -2.21 10.05
CA ASP A 135 -31.38 -3.45 9.83
C ASP A 135 -30.57 -4.43 8.95
N GLU A 136 -30.35 -5.66 9.43
CA GLU A 136 -29.68 -6.74 8.69
C GLU A 136 -30.24 -6.97 7.28
N ARG A 137 -31.52 -6.66 7.06
CA ARG A 137 -32.15 -6.76 5.74
C ARG A 137 -31.40 -5.91 4.73
N THR A 138 -31.01 -4.69 5.09
CA THR A 138 -30.30 -3.77 4.17
C THR A 138 -28.96 -4.34 3.71
N ALA A 139 -28.24 -5.07 4.57
CA ALA A 139 -26.99 -5.74 4.20
C ALA A 139 -27.19 -6.89 3.20
N LYS A 140 -28.30 -7.64 3.33
CA LYS A 140 -28.68 -8.75 2.43
C LYS A 140 -29.33 -8.25 1.13
N ASP A 141 -30.09 -7.16 1.21
CA ASP A 141 -30.72 -6.49 0.06
C ASP A 141 -29.67 -5.93 -0.90
N ARG A 142 -28.51 -5.47 -0.41
CA ARG A 142 -27.36 -5.04 -1.25
C ARG A 142 -26.92 -6.10 -2.27
N PHE A 143 -26.93 -7.39 -1.91
CA PHE A 143 -26.51 -8.48 -2.80
C PHE A 143 -27.54 -8.80 -3.90
N SER A 144 -28.83 -8.55 -3.62
CA SER A 144 -29.94 -8.83 -4.54
C SER A 144 -30.37 -7.61 -5.37
N SER A 145 -30.13 -6.40 -4.88
CA SER A 145 -30.49 -5.12 -5.49
C SER A 145 -29.85 -4.92 -6.86
N GLU A 146 -30.69 -4.68 -7.88
CA GLU A 146 -30.22 -4.42 -9.23
C GLU A 146 -29.55 -3.04 -9.36
N GLU A 147 -29.86 -2.08 -8.48
CA GLU A 147 -29.13 -0.81 -8.37
C GLU A 147 -27.68 -1.06 -7.93
N LYS A 148 -27.49 -1.82 -6.85
CA LYS A 148 -26.14 -2.13 -6.34
C LYS A 148 -25.36 -2.98 -7.33
N ARG A 149 -26.00 -3.93 -8.01
CA ARG A 149 -25.39 -4.67 -9.13
C ARG A 149 -25.05 -3.79 -10.32
N ALA A 150 -25.83 -2.73 -10.61
CA ALA A 150 -25.49 -1.79 -11.66
C ALA A 150 -24.25 -0.97 -11.32
N LEU A 151 -24.14 -0.47 -10.07
CA LEU A 151 -22.94 0.21 -9.57
C LEU A 151 -21.70 -0.70 -9.58
N ASP A 152 -21.85 -1.94 -9.11
CA ASP A 152 -20.77 -2.95 -9.06
C ASP A 152 -20.20 -3.25 -10.46
N ARG A 153 -21.07 -3.35 -11.48
CA ARG A 153 -20.66 -3.53 -12.89
C ARG A 153 -19.95 -2.31 -13.49
N MET A 154 -20.05 -1.12 -12.89
CA MET A 154 -19.33 0.09 -13.33
C MET A 154 -17.89 0.17 -12.81
N GLN A 155 -17.52 -0.65 -11.80
CA GLN A 155 -16.18 -0.69 -11.20
C GLN A 155 -15.36 -1.91 -11.67
N GLN A 156 -15.86 -2.67 -12.66
CA GLN A 156 -15.31 -3.98 -13.05
C GLN A 156 -13.87 -3.89 -13.59
N ASP A 157 -13.47 -2.78 -14.18
CA ASP A 157 -12.08 -2.51 -14.60
C ASP A 157 -11.14 -2.44 -13.39
N ILE A 158 -11.50 -1.62 -12.39
CA ILE A 158 -10.79 -1.47 -11.13
C ILE A 158 -10.67 -2.82 -10.41
N TYR A 159 -11.74 -3.61 -10.39
CA TYR A 159 -11.74 -4.93 -9.76
C TYR A 159 -10.75 -5.89 -10.44
N GLN A 160 -10.58 -5.84 -11.76
CA GLN A 160 -9.58 -6.66 -12.45
C GLN A 160 -8.15 -6.15 -12.20
N GLU A 161 -7.92 -4.83 -12.13
CA GLU A 161 -6.62 -4.25 -11.76
C GLU A 161 -6.14 -4.78 -10.39
N ILE A 162 -6.98 -4.70 -9.36
CA ILE A 162 -6.59 -5.14 -8.01
C ILE A 162 -6.55 -6.67 -7.88
N ARG A 163 -7.35 -7.43 -8.64
CA ARG A 163 -7.24 -8.90 -8.67
C ARG A 163 -5.97 -9.40 -9.33
N GLN A 164 -5.45 -8.71 -10.36
CA GLN A 164 -4.12 -9.00 -10.90
C GLN A 164 -3.02 -8.80 -9.84
N ALA A 165 -3.08 -7.71 -9.06
CA ALA A 165 -2.17 -7.48 -7.95
C ALA A 165 -2.29 -8.58 -6.88
N ALA A 166 -3.51 -8.95 -6.49
CA ALA A 166 -3.76 -9.96 -5.46
C ALA A 166 -3.24 -11.34 -5.86
N GLU A 167 -3.35 -11.70 -7.14
CA GLU A 167 -2.83 -12.96 -7.66
C GLU A 167 -1.29 -12.97 -7.73
N ALA A 168 -0.66 -11.84 -8.07
CA ALA A 168 0.79 -11.69 -8.00
C ALA A 168 1.29 -11.80 -6.55
N HIS A 169 0.56 -11.23 -5.59
CA HIS A 169 0.84 -11.35 -4.17
C HIS A 169 0.70 -12.80 -3.67
N ARG A 170 -0.42 -13.48 -3.97
CA ARG A 170 -0.64 -14.90 -3.65
C ARG A 170 0.47 -15.81 -4.18
N GLN A 171 0.81 -15.70 -5.46
CA GLN A 171 1.83 -16.57 -6.06
C GLN A 171 3.24 -16.27 -5.54
N THR A 172 3.55 -14.99 -5.22
CA THR A 172 4.81 -14.62 -4.57
C THR A 172 4.90 -15.19 -3.16
N ARG A 173 3.92 -14.91 -2.29
CA ARG A 173 4.00 -15.32 -0.87
C ARG A 173 4.02 -16.83 -0.71
N LYS A 174 3.29 -17.56 -1.56
CA LYS A 174 3.30 -19.04 -1.59
C LYS A 174 4.69 -19.60 -1.87
N TYR A 175 5.37 -19.10 -2.91
CA TYR A 175 6.75 -19.48 -3.20
C TYR A 175 7.71 -19.10 -2.06
N ILE A 176 7.57 -17.89 -1.51
CA ILE A 176 8.51 -17.36 -0.51
C ILE A 176 8.36 -18.03 0.86
N ARG A 177 7.15 -18.47 1.27
CA ARG A 177 6.93 -19.32 2.46
C ARG A 177 7.69 -20.64 2.35
N ASP A 178 7.68 -21.28 1.19
CA ASP A 178 8.45 -22.49 0.93
C ASP A 178 9.97 -22.23 0.85
N TRP A 179 10.38 -21.05 0.38
CA TRP A 179 11.79 -20.72 0.11
C TRP A 179 12.56 -20.23 1.35
N ILE A 180 12.01 -19.34 2.19
CA ILE A 180 12.74 -18.75 3.33
C ILE A 180 13.15 -19.82 4.35
N LYS A 181 14.41 -19.82 4.78
CA LYS A 181 14.95 -20.70 5.84
C LYS A 181 15.94 -19.95 6.75
N PRO A 182 16.10 -20.37 8.02
CA PRO A 182 17.17 -19.85 8.88
C PRO A 182 18.56 -20.00 8.24
N GLY A 183 19.46 -19.05 8.54
CA GLY A 183 20.77 -18.93 7.89
C GLY A 183 20.79 -18.01 6.66
N MET A 184 19.64 -17.59 6.14
CA MET A 184 19.55 -16.54 5.11
C MET A 184 19.71 -15.14 5.73
N THR A 185 20.40 -14.23 5.04
CA THR A 185 20.36 -12.80 5.40
C THR A 185 19.01 -12.19 5.05
N MET A 186 18.59 -11.14 5.79
CA MET A 186 17.36 -10.42 5.47
C MET A 186 17.42 -9.79 4.06
N ILE A 187 18.60 -9.39 3.59
CA ILE A 187 18.81 -8.86 2.24
C ILE A 187 18.43 -9.92 1.18
N GLN A 188 18.94 -11.15 1.31
CA GLN A 188 18.60 -12.24 0.38
C GLN A 188 17.09 -12.55 0.36
N ILE A 189 16.43 -12.45 1.51
CA ILE A 189 14.98 -12.67 1.64
C ILE A 189 14.20 -11.58 0.90
N CYS A 190 14.50 -10.31 1.13
CA CYS A 190 13.86 -9.22 0.41
C CYS A 190 14.18 -9.25 -1.09
N GLU A 191 15.43 -9.53 -1.49
CA GLU A 191 15.81 -9.51 -2.90
C GLU A 191 15.14 -10.61 -3.73
N GLU A 192 15.00 -11.85 -3.22
CA GLU A 192 14.27 -12.89 -3.97
C GLU A 192 12.75 -12.65 -3.97
N LEU A 193 12.16 -12.24 -2.83
CA LEU A 193 10.74 -11.90 -2.78
C LEU A 193 10.42 -10.77 -3.76
N GLU A 194 11.18 -9.67 -3.73
CA GLU A 194 10.95 -8.55 -4.65
C GLU A 194 11.26 -8.92 -6.11
N SER A 195 12.28 -9.74 -6.36
CA SER A 195 12.62 -10.26 -7.70
C SER A 195 11.49 -11.10 -8.29
N THR A 196 10.84 -11.92 -7.45
CA THR A 196 9.66 -12.69 -7.82
C THR A 196 8.45 -11.78 -8.01
N ALA A 197 8.14 -10.91 -7.04
CA ALA A 197 6.98 -10.02 -7.12
C ALA A 197 7.00 -9.11 -8.37
N ARG A 198 8.14 -8.48 -8.70
CA ARG A 198 8.32 -7.66 -9.92
C ARG A 198 8.07 -8.43 -11.21
N ARG A 199 8.48 -9.70 -11.24
CA ARG A 199 8.37 -10.64 -12.36
C ARG A 199 6.94 -11.16 -12.52
N LEU A 200 6.20 -11.36 -11.43
CA LEU A 200 4.80 -11.80 -11.49
C LEU A 200 3.83 -10.64 -11.76
N ILE A 201 4.02 -9.47 -11.16
CA ILE A 201 3.18 -8.28 -11.43
C ILE A 201 3.39 -7.73 -12.84
N GLY A 202 4.61 -7.87 -13.39
CA GLY A 202 5.06 -7.27 -14.64
C GLY A 202 5.46 -5.80 -14.45
N GLU A 203 6.56 -5.55 -13.74
CA GLU A 203 7.06 -4.20 -13.38
C GLU A 203 7.15 -3.25 -14.61
N ASP A 204 6.30 -2.22 -14.65
CA ASP A 204 6.11 -1.27 -15.75
C ASP A 204 6.04 0.17 -15.19
N GLY A 205 7.14 0.61 -14.57
CA GLY A 205 7.24 1.92 -13.92
C GLY A 205 6.18 2.10 -12.81
N LEU A 206 5.41 3.19 -12.88
CA LEU A 206 4.30 3.43 -11.94
C LEU A 206 3.02 2.65 -12.31
N LYS A 207 2.91 2.05 -13.49
CA LYS A 207 1.68 1.40 -13.94
C LYS A 207 1.50 0.02 -13.31
N ALA A 208 2.58 -0.73 -13.09
CA ALA A 208 2.54 -2.01 -12.39
C ALA A 208 3.86 -2.22 -11.63
N GLY A 209 3.83 -2.71 -10.39
CA GLY A 209 5.02 -2.73 -9.55
C GLY A 209 4.77 -3.14 -8.10
N LEU A 210 5.72 -2.78 -7.24
CA LEU A 210 5.66 -2.99 -5.80
C LEU A 210 5.17 -1.71 -5.12
N ALA A 211 4.18 -1.82 -4.22
CA ALA A 211 3.52 -0.64 -3.65
C ALA A 211 4.30 0.00 -2.48
N PHE A 212 5.06 -0.82 -1.76
CA PHE A 212 5.92 -0.42 -0.66
C PHE A 212 7.00 -1.49 -0.43
N PRO A 213 8.10 -1.15 0.28
CA PRO A 213 9.21 -2.08 0.50
C PRO A 213 8.84 -3.32 1.30
N THR A 214 9.51 -4.43 1.05
CA THR A 214 9.30 -5.68 1.78
C THR A 214 9.71 -5.53 3.24
N GLY A 215 8.74 -5.43 4.13
CA GLY A 215 8.88 -5.61 5.56
C GLY A 215 9.29 -7.05 5.88
N CYS A 216 10.25 -7.17 6.79
CA CYS A 216 10.77 -8.44 7.31
C CYS A 216 11.05 -8.32 8.82
N SER A 217 10.16 -7.64 9.55
CA SER A 217 10.33 -7.20 10.93
C SER A 217 10.45 -8.36 11.91
N ARG A 218 11.44 -8.34 12.81
CA ARG A 218 11.79 -9.46 13.70
C ARG A 218 11.44 -9.24 15.17
N ASN A 219 10.83 -10.26 15.79
CA ASN A 219 10.61 -10.38 17.24
C ASN A 219 9.86 -9.15 17.79
N HIS A 220 10.46 -8.39 18.70
CA HIS A 220 9.92 -7.14 19.23
C HIS A 220 9.66 -6.03 18.18
N CYS A 221 10.33 -6.04 17.03
CA CYS A 221 10.01 -5.17 15.90
C CYS A 221 8.75 -5.70 15.20
N ALA A 222 7.70 -4.89 15.19
CA ALA A 222 6.41 -5.21 14.58
C ALA A 222 6.39 -4.87 13.08
N ALA A 223 6.67 -3.62 12.72
CA ALA A 223 6.49 -3.08 11.36
C ALA A 223 7.71 -2.25 10.89
N HIS A 224 7.72 -1.91 9.59
CA HIS A 224 8.66 -0.99 8.92
C HIS A 224 10.17 -1.33 8.97
N TYR A 225 10.60 -2.52 9.41
CA TYR A 225 11.98 -2.97 9.17
C TYR A 225 12.10 -3.69 7.83
N THR A 226 12.91 -3.10 6.94
CA THR A 226 13.56 -3.77 5.80
C THR A 226 15.06 -3.45 5.88
N PRO A 227 15.97 -4.37 5.53
CA PRO A 227 17.41 -4.14 5.63
C PRO A 227 17.87 -2.99 4.73
N ASN A 228 18.81 -2.20 5.25
CA ASN A 228 19.57 -1.23 4.47
C ASN A 228 20.80 -1.90 3.84
N THR A 229 21.40 -1.27 2.83
CA THR A 229 22.61 -1.80 2.16
C THR A 229 23.76 -1.95 3.15
N GLY A 230 24.29 -3.17 3.30
CA GLY A 230 25.33 -3.51 4.27
C GLY A 230 24.83 -4.13 5.58
N ASP A 231 23.51 -4.28 5.75
CA ASP A 231 22.91 -5.01 6.87
C ASP A 231 23.27 -6.51 6.81
N THR A 232 23.97 -7.01 7.84
CA THR A 232 24.40 -8.41 7.95
C THR A 232 23.46 -9.28 8.78
N THR A 233 22.25 -8.81 9.07
CA THR A 233 21.25 -9.53 9.87
C THR A 233 20.85 -10.85 9.21
N VAL A 234 21.01 -11.95 9.94
CA VAL A 234 20.69 -13.33 9.50
C VAL A 234 19.47 -13.85 10.27
N LEU A 235 18.53 -14.45 9.54
CA LEU A 235 17.35 -15.12 10.06
C LEU A 235 17.74 -16.35 10.90
N GLU A 236 17.22 -16.44 12.12
CA GLU A 236 17.47 -17.53 13.07
C GLU A 236 16.24 -18.44 13.23
N TYR A 237 16.41 -19.57 13.93
CA TYR A 237 15.33 -20.55 14.14
C TYR A 237 14.23 -20.04 15.07
N ASP A 238 14.62 -19.30 16.11
CA ASP A 238 13.73 -18.78 17.16
C ASP A 238 13.15 -17.40 16.85
N ASP A 239 13.26 -16.92 15.60
CA ASP A 239 12.65 -15.67 15.16
C ASP A 239 11.14 -15.78 14.91
N VAL A 240 10.44 -14.66 15.15
CA VAL A 240 9.08 -14.37 14.72
C VAL A 240 9.11 -13.20 13.74
N VAL A 241 9.01 -13.50 12.44
CA VAL A 241 9.22 -12.54 11.35
C VAL A 241 7.90 -12.18 10.69
N LYS A 242 7.61 -10.89 10.56
CA LYS A 242 6.48 -10.42 9.73
C LYS A 242 7.00 -10.23 8.32
N ILE A 243 6.45 -10.98 7.37
CA ILE A 243 6.69 -10.81 5.93
C ILE A 243 5.51 -10.04 5.36
N ASP A 244 5.81 -8.84 4.90
CA ASP A 244 4.84 -7.78 4.63
C ASP A 244 5.28 -7.08 3.33
N PHE A 245 4.47 -7.11 2.27
CA PHE A 245 4.87 -6.56 0.97
C PHE A 245 3.70 -6.24 0.03
N GLY A 246 3.74 -5.06 -0.58
CA GLY A 246 2.67 -4.62 -1.47
C GLY A 246 2.94 -4.84 -2.96
N THR A 247 1.87 -5.12 -3.70
CA THR A 247 1.86 -5.12 -5.18
C THR A 247 0.80 -4.14 -5.69
N HIS A 248 0.95 -3.60 -6.91
CA HIS A 248 -0.10 -2.76 -7.50
C HIS A 248 -0.22 -2.88 -9.02
N VAL A 249 -1.41 -2.53 -9.51
CA VAL A 249 -1.69 -2.17 -10.91
C VAL A 249 -2.44 -0.83 -10.91
N ASN A 250 -1.99 0.15 -11.71
CA ASN A 250 -2.54 1.51 -11.82
C ASN A 250 -2.78 2.22 -10.47
N GLY A 251 -1.93 1.93 -9.46
CA GLY A 251 -2.05 2.46 -8.11
C GLY A 251 -3.13 1.79 -7.25
N ARG A 252 -3.80 0.74 -7.74
CA ARG A 252 -4.62 -0.17 -6.91
C ARG A 252 -3.68 -1.09 -6.14
N ILE A 253 -3.51 -0.79 -4.85
CA ILE A 253 -2.56 -1.49 -3.99
C ILE A 253 -3.23 -2.72 -3.38
N ILE A 254 -2.47 -3.82 -3.33
CA ILE A 254 -2.66 -4.88 -2.36
C ILE A 254 -1.64 -4.68 -1.24
N ASP A 255 -2.18 -4.62 -0.04
CA ASP A 255 -1.56 -4.60 1.26
C ASP A 255 -1.93 -5.91 1.98
N CYS A 256 -0.94 -6.70 2.38
CA CYS A 256 -1.15 -8.06 2.89
C CYS A 256 0.14 -8.65 3.48
N ALA A 257 0.07 -9.06 4.75
CA ALA A 257 1.19 -9.55 5.54
C ALA A 257 0.86 -10.89 6.23
N PHE A 258 1.92 -11.64 6.56
CA PHE A 258 1.83 -12.86 7.36
C PHE A 258 3.04 -13.01 8.27
N THR A 259 2.86 -13.71 9.39
CA THR A 259 3.98 -14.10 10.26
C THR A 259 4.58 -15.44 9.84
N LEU A 260 5.91 -15.49 9.82
CA LEU A 260 6.74 -16.66 9.59
C LEU A 260 7.59 -16.94 10.83
N HIS A 261 7.60 -18.20 11.27
CA HIS A 261 8.38 -18.70 12.40
C HIS A 261 8.75 -20.17 12.16
N PHE A 262 9.82 -20.66 12.80
CA PHE A 262 10.28 -22.05 12.64
C PHE A 262 10.20 -22.88 13.93
N ASN A 263 10.13 -22.23 15.09
CA ASN A 263 9.90 -22.89 16.38
C ASN A 263 8.39 -22.89 16.74
N PRO A 264 7.73 -24.06 16.85
CA PRO A 264 6.30 -24.17 17.18
C PRO A 264 5.87 -23.53 18.51
N ARG A 265 6.81 -23.14 19.39
CA ARG A 265 6.51 -22.33 20.61
C ARG A 265 5.67 -21.07 20.30
N TYR A 266 5.77 -20.54 19.09
CA TYR A 266 5.05 -19.33 18.68
C TYR A 266 3.68 -19.60 18.04
N ASP A 267 3.30 -20.86 17.79
CA ASP A 267 2.02 -21.23 17.18
C ASP A 267 0.80 -20.57 17.88
N PRO A 268 0.70 -20.49 19.23
CA PRO A 268 -0.46 -19.87 19.88
C PRO A 268 -0.52 -18.35 19.70
N LEU A 269 0.64 -17.67 19.70
CA LEU A 269 0.74 -16.22 19.44
C LEU A 269 0.32 -15.90 18.00
N VAL A 270 0.91 -16.62 17.04
CA VAL A 270 0.69 -16.43 15.61
C VAL A 270 -0.77 -16.75 15.26
N LYS A 271 -1.31 -17.85 15.81
CA LYS A 271 -2.73 -18.20 15.69
C LYS A 271 -3.65 -17.11 16.25
N GLY A 272 -3.36 -16.56 17.44
CA GLY A 272 -4.20 -15.54 18.07
C GLY A 272 -4.30 -14.27 17.23
N VAL A 273 -3.21 -13.85 16.60
CA VAL A 273 -3.22 -12.72 15.65
C VAL A 273 -4.00 -13.05 14.39
N GLN A 274 -3.92 -14.29 13.87
CA GLN A 274 -4.71 -14.71 12.71
C GLN A 274 -6.22 -14.69 13.02
N GLU A 275 -6.65 -15.28 14.14
CA GLU A 275 -8.06 -15.30 14.54
C GLU A 275 -8.60 -13.90 14.89
N ALA A 276 -7.77 -13.01 15.46
CA ALA A 276 -8.12 -11.60 15.66
C ALA A 276 -8.23 -10.81 14.34
N THR A 277 -7.39 -11.10 13.35
CA THR A 277 -7.49 -10.51 12.01
C THR A 277 -8.76 -10.97 11.29
N GLU A 278 -9.12 -12.25 11.40
CA GLU A 278 -10.41 -12.76 10.93
C GLU A 278 -11.61 -12.11 11.63
N ALA A 279 -11.50 -11.81 12.93
CA ALA A 279 -12.53 -11.06 13.65
C ALA A 279 -12.71 -9.65 13.07
N GLY A 280 -11.61 -8.94 12.78
CA GLY A 280 -11.62 -7.64 12.11
C GLY A 280 -12.23 -7.68 10.71
N ILE A 281 -11.82 -8.64 9.87
CA ILE A 281 -12.35 -8.86 8.52
C ILE A 281 -13.83 -9.18 8.56
N LYS A 282 -14.27 -10.03 9.50
CA LYS A 282 -15.68 -10.39 9.72
C LYS A 282 -16.52 -9.20 10.16
N ALA A 283 -16.04 -8.39 11.11
CA ALA A 283 -16.71 -7.21 11.63
C ALA A 283 -16.81 -6.07 10.60
N SER A 284 -15.81 -5.91 9.74
CA SER A 284 -15.76 -4.87 8.70
C SER A 284 -16.92 -4.97 7.70
N GLY A 285 -17.39 -3.85 7.17
CA GLY A 285 -18.52 -3.79 6.22
C GLY A 285 -18.96 -2.35 5.97
N VAL A 286 -19.73 -2.10 4.90
CA VAL A 286 -20.27 -0.74 4.67
C VAL A 286 -21.19 -0.34 5.82
N ASP A 287 -21.11 0.93 6.23
CA ASP A 287 -21.83 1.54 7.35
C ASP A 287 -21.42 1.06 8.77
N VAL A 288 -20.40 0.19 8.90
CA VAL A 288 -19.79 -0.21 10.19
C VAL A 288 -18.90 0.91 10.75
N ARG A 289 -18.90 1.14 12.07
CA ARG A 289 -18.02 2.10 12.74
C ARG A 289 -16.63 1.49 12.98
N LEU A 290 -15.57 2.25 12.75
CA LEU A 290 -14.18 1.78 12.90
C LEU A 290 -13.87 1.33 14.34
N CYS A 291 -14.41 2.00 15.36
CA CYS A 291 -14.31 1.59 16.77
C CYS A 291 -14.84 0.18 17.07
N ASP A 292 -15.82 -0.31 16.30
CA ASP A 292 -16.47 -1.61 16.55
C ASP A 292 -15.61 -2.76 16.03
N VAL A 293 -14.94 -2.53 14.89
CA VAL A 293 -13.91 -3.43 14.35
C VAL A 293 -12.78 -3.59 15.37
N GLY A 294 -12.28 -2.48 15.93
CA GLY A 294 -11.23 -2.52 16.96
C GLY A 294 -11.65 -3.16 18.28
N ALA A 295 -12.92 -3.06 18.67
CA ALA A 295 -13.46 -3.79 19.82
C ALA A 295 -13.49 -5.32 19.56
N ALA A 296 -13.96 -5.76 18.39
CA ALA A 296 -14.02 -7.17 18.03
C ALA A 296 -12.62 -7.80 17.85
N VAL A 297 -11.67 -7.06 17.27
CA VAL A 297 -10.26 -7.47 17.18
C VAL A 297 -9.66 -7.65 18.57
N GLN A 298 -9.87 -6.70 19.49
CA GLN A 298 -9.36 -6.78 20.85
C GLN A 298 -9.98 -7.93 21.65
N GLU A 299 -11.29 -8.14 21.57
CA GLU A 299 -11.99 -9.22 22.27
C GLU A 299 -11.41 -10.60 21.91
N VAL A 300 -11.17 -10.85 20.62
CA VAL A 300 -10.56 -12.11 20.16
C VAL A 300 -9.08 -12.18 20.54
N MET A 301 -8.29 -11.13 20.26
CA MET A 301 -6.84 -11.12 20.56
C MET A 301 -6.58 -11.38 22.06
N GLU A 302 -7.27 -10.67 22.96
CA GLU A 302 -7.11 -10.78 24.41
C GLU A 302 -7.69 -12.09 24.98
N SER A 303 -8.38 -12.91 24.19
CA SER A 303 -8.80 -14.27 24.57
C SER A 303 -7.70 -15.34 24.41
N HIS A 304 -6.57 -15.00 23.78
CA HIS A 304 -5.44 -15.92 23.60
C HIS A 304 -4.36 -15.74 24.66
N GLU A 305 -3.83 -16.87 25.11
CA GLU A 305 -2.62 -16.95 25.94
C GLU A 305 -1.54 -17.77 25.21
N VAL A 306 -0.27 -17.44 25.47
CA VAL A 306 0.90 -18.18 24.99
C VAL A 306 1.89 -18.39 26.13
N GLU A 307 2.44 -19.60 26.26
CA GLU A 307 3.54 -19.87 27.20
C GLU A 307 4.88 -19.83 26.45
N LEU A 308 5.80 -18.97 26.89
CA LEU A 308 7.15 -18.85 26.35
C LEU A 308 8.14 -18.86 27.51
N ASP A 309 9.14 -19.74 27.45
CA ASP A 309 10.22 -19.90 28.44
C ASP A 309 9.73 -20.10 29.89
N GLY A 310 8.56 -20.76 30.06
CA GLY A 310 7.93 -21.00 31.36
C GLY A 310 7.13 -19.83 31.93
N GLN A 311 6.90 -18.78 31.14
CA GLN A 311 6.04 -17.65 31.48
C GLN A 311 4.83 -17.59 30.54
N VAL A 312 3.62 -17.45 31.11
CA VAL A 312 2.38 -17.25 30.35
C VAL A 312 2.16 -15.76 30.06
N TYR A 313 1.75 -15.46 28.83
CA TYR A 313 1.42 -14.12 28.35
C TYR A 313 0.03 -14.14 27.70
N GLN A 314 -0.89 -13.30 28.18
CA GLN A 314 -2.04 -12.89 27.39
C GLN A 314 -1.55 -12.09 26.17
N VAL A 315 -2.07 -12.40 24.98
CA VAL A 315 -1.70 -11.69 23.74
C VAL A 315 -2.39 -10.32 23.73
N LYS A 316 -1.60 -9.25 23.57
CA LYS A 316 -2.10 -7.86 23.61
C LYS A 316 -2.08 -7.24 22.22
N PRO A 317 -3.15 -6.58 21.77
CA PRO A 317 -3.08 -5.73 20.59
C PRO A 317 -2.03 -4.61 20.77
N ILE A 318 -1.28 -4.30 19.72
CA ILE A 318 -0.38 -3.13 19.72
C ILE A 318 -1.23 -1.87 19.51
N ARG A 319 -1.64 -1.22 20.61
CA ARG A 319 -2.69 -0.18 20.63
C ARG A 319 -2.45 1.07 19.77
N ASN A 320 -1.22 1.27 19.29
CA ASN A 320 -0.81 2.36 18.39
C ASN A 320 -0.32 1.88 17.02
N LEU A 321 -0.68 0.65 16.62
CA LEU A 321 -0.72 0.22 15.23
C LEU A 321 -2.18 -0.01 14.82
N ASN A 322 -2.52 0.32 13.59
CA ASN A 322 -3.89 0.37 13.08
C ASN A 322 -3.87 0.04 11.60
N GLY A 323 -4.81 -0.80 11.13
CA GLY A 323 -5.08 -0.90 9.70
C GLY A 323 -5.61 0.44 9.15
N HIS A 324 -5.85 0.54 7.85
CA HIS A 324 -6.15 1.82 7.23
C HIS A 324 -6.96 1.70 5.94
N SER A 325 -7.63 2.79 5.55
CA SER A 325 -8.15 2.90 4.19
C SER A 325 -7.00 3.02 3.18
N ILE A 326 -7.20 2.48 1.97
CA ILE A 326 -6.25 2.47 0.85
C ILE A 326 -6.83 3.28 -0.32
N GLY A 327 -5.98 4.02 -1.02
CA GLY A 327 -6.36 4.84 -2.18
C GLY A 327 -5.38 4.74 -3.34
N PRO A 328 -5.73 5.26 -4.53
CA PRO A 328 -4.86 5.20 -5.72
C PRO A 328 -3.50 5.84 -5.46
N TYR A 329 -2.43 5.03 -5.48
CA TYR A 329 -1.06 5.43 -5.13
C TYR A 329 -0.91 6.03 -3.71
N ARG A 330 -1.81 5.71 -2.79
CA ARG A 330 -1.85 6.23 -1.42
C ARG A 330 -2.14 5.09 -0.45
N ILE A 331 -1.09 4.57 0.18
CA ILE A 331 -1.19 3.44 1.12
C ILE A 331 -2.13 3.78 2.29
N HIS A 332 -1.90 4.91 2.97
CA HIS A 332 -2.77 5.44 4.01
C HIS A 332 -3.69 6.54 3.46
N ALA A 333 -4.94 6.21 3.13
CA ALA A 333 -5.91 7.13 2.51
C ALA A 333 -6.63 8.07 3.50
N GLY A 334 -6.47 7.86 4.81
CA GLY A 334 -6.81 8.84 5.86
C GLY A 334 -7.71 8.34 6.98
N LYS A 335 -8.47 7.25 6.77
CA LYS A 335 -9.20 6.55 7.84
C LYS A 335 -8.32 5.46 8.42
N THR A 336 -8.30 5.31 9.74
CA THR A 336 -7.55 4.26 10.46
C THR A 336 -8.51 3.26 11.13
N VAL A 337 -8.29 1.97 10.90
CA VAL A 337 -9.00 0.85 11.54
C VAL A 337 -8.30 0.52 12.86
N PRO A 338 -8.85 0.88 14.03
CA PRO A 338 -8.22 0.56 15.31
C PRO A 338 -8.24 -0.95 15.56
N ILE A 339 -7.28 -1.43 16.36
CA ILE A 339 -7.23 -2.83 16.84
C ILE A 339 -7.52 -2.93 18.35
N VAL A 340 -8.07 -1.85 18.92
CA VAL A 340 -8.52 -1.71 20.31
C VAL A 340 -9.84 -0.93 20.37
N LYS A 341 -10.62 -1.16 21.42
CA LYS A 341 -11.85 -0.40 21.72
C LYS A 341 -11.54 1.06 22.08
N GLY A 342 -12.47 1.96 21.77
CA GLY A 342 -12.38 3.39 22.12
C GLY A 342 -11.82 4.31 21.03
N GLY A 343 -11.63 3.82 19.80
CA GLY A 343 -11.31 4.64 18.63
C GLY A 343 -12.51 5.44 18.09
N GLU A 344 -12.36 6.02 16.89
CA GLU A 344 -13.39 6.85 16.26
C GLU A 344 -14.67 6.10 15.87
N THR A 345 -15.80 6.79 15.95
CA THR A 345 -17.11 6.34 15.44
C THR A 345 -17.30 6.57 13.94
N THR A 346 -16.29 7.08 13.25
CA THR A 346 -16.18 7.19 11.79
C THR A 346 -16.55 5.86 11.11
N ARG A 347 -17.27 5.92 9.99
CA ARG A 347 -17.80 4.74 9.29
C ARG A 347 -16.99 4.35 8.05
N MET A 348 -17.00 3.06 7.77
CA MET A 348 -16.60 2.48 6.49
C MET A 348 -17.66 2.73 5.41
N GLU A 349 -17.25 3.08 4.19
CA GLU A 349 -18.14 3.50 3.09
C GLU A 349 -18.06 2.58 1.87
N GLU A 350 -19.01 2.74 0.94
CA GLU A 350 -19.13 1.91 -0.27
C GLU A 350 -18.05 2.26 -1.31
N ASN A 351 -17.42 1.24 -1.88
CA ASN A 351 -16.25 1.31 -2.77
C ASN A 351 -14.93 1.71 -2.08
N GLU A 352 -14.87 1.78 -0.75
CA GLU A 352 -13.60 1.92 -0.03
C GLU A 352 -12.80 0.60 -0.03
N PHE A 353 -11.47 0.76 -0.04
CA PHE A 353 -10.49 -0.31 0.12
C PHE A 353 -9.86 -0.16 1.51
N TYR A 354 -9.58 -1.26 2.19
CA TYR A 354 -8.99 -1.25 3.54
C TYR A 354 -7.92 -2.31 3.72
N ALA A 355 -6.76 -1.93 4.26
CA ALA A 355 -5.87 -2.82 5.00
C ALA A 355 -6.57 -3.22 6.31
N ILE A 356 -6.91 -4.49 6.47
CA ILE A 356 -7.34 -5.05 7.75
C ILE A 356 -6.20 -5.88 8.32
N GLU A 357 -5.27 -5.19 8.99
CA GLU A 357 -4.16 -5.78 9.73
C GLU A 357 -4.40 -5.78 11.24
N THR A 358 -3.81 -6.75 11.94
CA THR A 358 -3.73 -6.73 13.40
C THR A 358 -2.36 -7.18 13.89
N PHE A 359 -1.92 -6.63 15.02
CA PHE A 359 -0.64 -6.94 15.65
C PHE A 359 -0.83 -7.41 17.09
N GLY A 360 -0.40 -8.63 17.40
CA GLY A 360 -0.34 -9.16 18.76
C GLY A 360 1.08 -9.09 19.32
N SER A 361 1.21 -8.75 20.61
CA SER A 361 2.48 -8.64 21.32
C SER A 361 2.42 -9.32 22.69
N THR A 362 3.53 -9.96 23.10
CA THR A 362 3.73 -10.40 24.48
C THR A 362 4.27 -9.28 25.40
N GLY A 363 4.68 -8.15 24.83
CA GLY A 363 5.32 -7.01 25.50
C GLY A 363 4.34 -6.03 26.16
N ARG A 364 4.51 -4.73 25.87
CA ARG A 364 3.64 -3.65 26.37
C ARG A 364 2.37 -3.45 25.54
N GLY A 365 2.28 -4.07 24.36
CA GLY A 365 1.21 -3.79 23.40
C GLY A 365 1.27 -2.35 22.91
N GLN A 366 2.47 -1.81 22.72
CA GLN A 366 2.73 -0.46 22.20
C GLN A 366 4.12 -0.40 21.59
N VAL A 367 4.22 0.16 20.38
CA VAL A 367 5.49 0.37 19.67
C VAL A 367 6.03 1.80 19.86
N HIS A 368 7.33 1.93 19.70
CA HIS A 368 8.05 3.19 19.48
C HIS A 368 9.01 3.04 18.28
N ASP A 369 9.46 4.15 17.73
CA ASP A 369 10.52 4.18 16.73
C ASP A 369 11.82 3.58 17.32
N ASP A 370 12.51 2.73 16.57
CA ASP A 370 13.85 2.22 16.90
C ASP A 370 14.62 1.86 15.61
N MET A 371 15.92 1.59 15.74
CA MET A 371 16.83 1.14 14.67
C MET A 371 16.99 2.13 13.50
N ASP A 372 17.76 1.70 12.49
CA ASP A 372 18.10 2.50 11.32
C ASP A 372 16.90 2.59 10.35
N CYS A 373 16.21 3.74 10.35
CA CYS A 373 15.11 4.04 9.42
C CYS A 373 15.45 3.63 7.97
N SER A 374 14.57 2.85 7.34
CA SER A 374 14.78 2.28 6.00
C SER A 374 13.66 2.59 5.01
N HIS A 375 12.43 2.76 5.48
CA HIS A 375 11.26 3.14 4.69
C HIS A 375 11.09 4.66 4.62
N TYR A 376 10.66 5.13 3.45
CA TYR A 376 10.38 6.54 3.16
C TYR A 376 9.20 6.62 2.20
N MET A 377 8.35 7.62 2.33
CA MET A 377 7.26 7.86 1.38
C MET A 377 7.17 9.34 1.07
N LYS A 378 6.88 9.70 -0.17
CA LYS A 378 6.61 11.11 -0.51
C LYS A 378 5.28 11.50 0.13
N ASN A 379 5.24 12.61 0.88
CA ASN A 379 4.00 13.11 1.45
C ASN A 379 2.98 13.38 0.32
N PHE A 380 1.79 12.77 0.41
CA PHE A 380 0.81 12.78 -0.68
C PHE A 380 0.17 14.16 -0.89
N ASP A 381 -0.17 14.84 0.21
CA ASP A 381 -0.89 16.12 0.20
C ASP A 381 0.05 17.34 0.06
N GLN A 382 1.38 17.11 0.13
CA GLN A 382 2.39 18.16 0.08
C GLN A 382 2.47 18.86 -1.27
N GLN A 383 2.45 20.19 -1.22
CA GLN A 383 2.51 21.06 -2.40
C GLN A 383 3.95 21.26 -2.90
N PHE A 384 4.14 22.06 -3.95
CA PHE A 384 5.46 22.33 -4.51
C PHE A 384 6.36 23.09 -3.51
N VAL A 385 7.39 22.41 -2.99
CA VAL A 385 8.42 23.03 -2.13
C VAL A 385 9.63 23.46 -2.96
N PRO A 386 10.04 24.75 -2.93
CA PRO A 386 11.18 25.25 -3.70
C PRO A 386 12.54 24.83 -3.09
N LEU A 387 13.04 23.67 -3.52
CA LEU A 387 14.35 23.14 -3.10
C LEU A 387 15.50 24.03 -3.59
N ARG A 388 16.46 24.32 -2.70
CA ARG A 388 17.69 25.07 -3.03
C ARG A 388 18.79 24.14 -3.57
N LEU A 389 19.09 23.06 -2.84
CA LEU A 389 20.14 22.10 -3.17
C LEU A 389 19.84 21.35 -4.48
N GLN A 390 20.84 21.22 -5.35
CA GLN A 390 20.69 20.54 -6.64
C GLN A 390 20.53 19.02 -6.48
N SER A 391 21.23 18.44 -5.51
CA SER A 391 21.12 17.02 -5.16
C SER A 391 19.72 16.64 -4.70
N SER A 392 19.06 17.45 -3.86
CA SER A 392 17.68 17.23 -3.43
C SER A 392 16.67 17.31 -4.58
N LYS A 393 16.88 18.20 -5.55
CA LYS A 393 16.06 18.24 -6.78
C LYS A 393 16.26 16.98 -7.62
N GLN A 394 17.51 16.52 -7.79
CA GLN A 394 17.82 15.31 -8.54
C GLN A 394 17.20 14.08 -7.87
N LEU A 395 17.29 13.97 -6.54
CA LEU A 395 16.68 12.89 -5.77
C LEU A 395 15.15 12.93 -5.82
N LEU A 396 14.53 14.10 -5.65
CA LEU A 396 13.07 14.25 -5.75
C LEU A 396 12.55 13.92 -7.15
N ASN A 397 13.30 14.27 -8.21
CA ASN A 397 12.96 13.87 -9.58
C ASN A 397 13.05 12.35 -9.78
N LEU A 398 14.05 11.70 -9.16
CA LEU A 398 14.19 10.24 -9.17
C LEU A 398 13.05 9.56 -8.39
N ILE A 399 12.63 10.10 -7.23
CA ILE A 399 11.49 9.61 -6.45
C ILE A 399 10.19 9.77 -7.24
N ASN A 400 9.89 10.97 -7.76
CA ASN A 400 8.71 11.23 -8.57
C ASN A 400 8.63 10.32 -9.83
N LYS A 401 9.77 9.95 -10.43
CA LYS A 401 9.81 9.08 -11.60
C LYS A 401 9.52 7.61 -11.27
N ASN A 402 10.09 7.08 -10.19
CA ASN A 402 10.10 5.63 -9.93
C ASN A 402 9.05 5.18 -8.89
N PHE A 403 8.62 6.07 -7.98
CA PHE A 403 7.69 5.73 -6.89
C PHE A 403 6.48 6.68 -6.83
N GLY A 404 6.63 7.94 -7.24
CA GLY A 404 5.54 8.92 -7.21
C GLY A 404 5.17 9.29 -5.77
N THR A 405 4.08 8.71 -5.26
CA THR A 405 3.62 8.77 -3.87
C THR A 405 3.62 7.42 -3.16
N LEU A 406 4.04 6.34 -3.84
CA LEU A 406 4.28 5.03 -3.21
C LEU A 406 5.50 5.10 -2.28
N ALA A 407 5.56 4.18 -1.31
CA ALA A 407 6.69 4.08 -0.40
C ALA A 407 7.89 3.37 -1.06
N PHE A 408 9.10 3.70 -0.61
CA PHE A 408 10.35 3.16 -1.11
C PHE A 408 11.39 3.03 0.02
N CYS A 409 12.47 2.28 -0.22
CA CYS A 409 13.57 2.13 0.73
C CYS A 409 14.92 2.52 0.12
N LYS A 410 15.96 2.59 0.97
CA LYS A 410 17.34 2.89 0.57
C LYS A 410 17.86 1.96 -0.54
N ARG A 411 17.62 0.65 -0.44
CA ARG A 411 17.96 -0.34 -1.48
C ARG A 411 17.32 -0.03 -2.83
N TRP A 412 16.09 0.49 -2.84
CA TRP A 412 15.35 0.83 -4.06
C TRP A 412 15.84 2.14 -4.70
N LEU A 413 16.25 3.12 -3.89
CA LEU A 413 16.96 4.30 -4.39
C LEU A 413 18.25 3.90 -5.13
N GLU A 414 19.01 2.97 -4.57
CA GLU A 414 20.25 2.46 -5.16
C GLU A 414 19.99 1.65 -6.44
N ARG A 415 18.99 0.76 -6.46
CA ARG A 415 18.52 0.09 -7.69
C ARG A 415 18.10 1.08 -8.78
N ALA A 416 17.48 2.19 -8.40
CA ALA A 416 17.08 3.27 -9.31
C ALA A 416 18.24 4.21 -9.73
N GLY A 417 19.49 3.93 -9.30
CA GLY A 417 20.70 4.65 -9.69
C GLY A 417 21.06 5.85 -8.81
N ALA A 418 20.43 6.03 -7.65
CA ALA A 418 20.83 7.05 -6.69
C ALA A 418 22.16 6.66 -6.01
N SER A 419 23.05 7.62 -5.81
CA SER A 419 24.29 7.44 -5.04
C SER A 419 24.59 8.69 -4.20
N ARG A 420 25.25 8.50 -3.05
CA ARG A 420 25.59 9.57 -2.08
C ARG A 420 24.36 10.42 -1.65
N TYR A 421 23.18 9.82 -1.68
CA TYR A 421 21.88 10.51 -1.58
C TYR A 421 21.46 10.87 -0.14
N ALA A 422 22.09 10.30 0.90
CA ALA A 422 21.62 10.42 2.29
C ALA A 422 21.38 11.86 2.78
N MET A 423 22.29 12.80 2.48
CA MET A 423 22.11 14.22 2.83
C MET A 423 20.95 14.87 2.06
N ALA A 424 20.75 14.49 0.80
CA ALA A 424 19.64 14.97 -0.02
C ALA A 424 18.30 14.38 0.44
N LEU A 425 18.28 13.13 0.90
CA LEU A 425 17.10 12.49 1.48
C LEU A 425 16.70 13.17 2.79
N LYS A 426 17.67 13.41 3.69
CA LYS A 426 17.41 14.20 4.91
C LYS A 426 16.89 15.60 4.57
N ASP A 427 17.46 16.28 3.58
CA ASP A 427 17.01 17.61 3.12
C ASP A 427 15.58 17.62 2.52
N LEU A 428 15.04 16.47 2.10
CA LEU A 428 13.61 16.31 1.74
C LEU A 428 12.73 16.05 2.97
N CYS A 429 13.21 15.26 3.94
CA CYS A 429 12.53 15.00 5.22
C CYS A 429 12.42 16.27 6.09
N ASP A 430 13.52 17.03 6.21
CA ASP A 430 13.60 18.32 6.92
C ASP A 430 12.66 19.41 6.32
N LYS A 431 11.98 19.11 5.21
CA LYS A 431 11.00 19.98 4.54
C LYS A 431 9.62 19.34 4.38
N GLY A 432 9.37 18.16 4.97
CA GLY A 432 8.09 17.44 4.83
C GLY A 432 7.74 17.10 3.39
N VAL A 433 8.72 16.86 2.51
CA VAL A 433 8.49 16.42 1.12
C VAL A 433 8.50 14.89 1.03
N VAL A 434 9.28 14.25 1.89
CA VAL A 434 9.40 12.80 2.04
C VAL A 434 9.39 12.51 3.53
N ASP A 435 8.39 11.77 4.00
CA ASP A 435 8.27 11.42 5.40
C ASP A 435 9.04 10.12 5.67
N PRO A 436 9.87 10.06 6.73
CA PRO A 436 10.57 8.84 7.13
C PRO A 436 9.66 7.91 7.93
N TYR A 437 9.74 6.62 7.67
CA TYR A 437 9.02 5.58 8.41
C TYR A 437 10.07 4.67 9.07
N PRO A 438 10.43 4.91 10.34
CA PRO A 438 11.36 4.05 11.07
C PRO A 438 10.70 2.73 11.47
N PRO A 439 11.49 1.67 11.71
CA PRO A 439 11.03 0.44 12.35
C PRO A 439 10.29 0.71 13.66
N LEU A 440 9.18 -0.01 13.87
CA LEU A 440 8.30 0.18 15.02
C LEU A 440 8.40 -1.02 15.97
N CYS A 441 8.94 -0.79 17.17
CA CYS A 441 9.34 -1.81 18.13
C CYS A 441 8.61 -1.70 19.47
N ASP A 442 8.10 -2.82 19.98
CA ASP A 442 7.72 -2.99 21.39
C ASP A 442 9.00 -3.37 22.19
N ILE A 443 8.89 -3.60 23.50
CA ILE A 443 10.04 -3.77 24.39
C ILE A 443 10.94 -4.96 23.98
N LYS A 444 12.25 -4.71 23.97
CA LYS A 444 13.26 -5.72 23.63
C LYS A 444 13.12 -6.98 24.49
N GLY A 445 13.02 -8.13 23.82
CA GLY A 445 12.80 -9.43 24.43
C GLY A 445 11.36 -9.94 24.35
N CYS A 446 10.39 -9.11 23.93
CA CYS A 446 9.07 -9.60 23.57
C CYS A 446 9.01 -10.10 22.12
N TYR A 447 7.89 -10.73 21.77
CA TYR A 447 7.59 -11.22 20.43
C TYR A 447 6.33 -10.54 19.91
N THR A 448 6.33 -10.21 18.61
CA THR A 448 5.18 -9.63 17.91
C THR A 448 4.87 -10.42 16.64
N ALA A 449 3.58 -10.60 16.34
CA ALA A 449 3.07 -11.23 15.12
C ALA A 449 2.05 -10.30 14.45
N GLN A 450 1.96 -10.36 13.11
CA GLN A 450 1.02 -9.64 12.24
C GLN A 450 0.32 -10.64 11.30
N PHE A 451 -0.93 -10.37 10.99
CA PHE A 451 -1.63 -10.87 9.81
C PHE A 451 -2.46 -9.75 9.22
N GLU A 452 -2.69 -9.80 7.91
CA GLU A 452 -3.44 -8.78 7.20
C GLU A 452 -4.08 -9.28 5.91
N HIS A 453 -5.26 -8.73 5.59
CA HIS A 453 -5.74 -8.71 4.21
C HIS A 453 -6.25 -7.33 3.76
N THR A 454 -5.89 -6.92 2.54
CA THR A 454 -6.69 -5.97 1.77
C THR A 454 -8.12 -6.49 1.59
N LEU A 455 -9.06 -5.61 1.90
CA LEU A 455 -10.50 -5.75 1.80
C LEU A 455 -11.07 -4.72 0.82
N LEU A 456 -12.10 -5.09 0.06
CA LEU A 456 -12.83 -4.19 -0.83
C LEU A 456 -14.34 -4.23 -0.51
N LEU A 457 -14.90 -3.07 -0.15
CA LEU A 457 -16.29 -2.90 0.26
C LEU A 457 -17.20 -2.60 -0.94
N ARG A 458 -17.43 -3.61 -1.78
CA ARG A 458 -18.23 -3.50 -3.01
C ARG A 458 -19.70 -3.14 -2.72
N PRO A 459 -20.41 -2.48 -3.65
CA PRO A 459 -21.84 -2.19 -3.53
C PRO A 459 -22.71 -3.40 -3.17
N THR A 460 -22.37 -4.60 -3.65
CA THR A 460 -23.14 -5.83 -3.43
C THR A 460 -22.63 -6.72 -2.29
N CYS A 461 -21.34 -6.68 -1.98
CA CYS A 461 -20.66 -7.66 -1.13
C CYS A 461 -19.34 -7.12 -0.56
N LYS A 462 -18.72 -7.88 0.34
CA LYS A 462 -17.37 -7.62 0.87
C LYS A 462 -16.41 -8.63 0.24
N GLU A 463 -15.35 -8.17 -0.42
CA GLU A 463 -14.37 -9.05 -1.07
C GLU A 463 -13.02 -8.98 -0.33
N VAL A 464 -12.63 -10.09 0.32
CA VAL A 464 -11.29 -10.25 0.90
C VAL A 464 -10.34 -10.59 -0.25
N ILE A 465 -9.93 -9.56 -0.98
CA ILE A 465 -9.35 -9.68 -2.32
C ILE A 465 -7.98 -10.38 -2.32
N SER A 466 -7.23 -10.22 -1.22
CA SER A 466 -5.91 -10.82 -1.00
C SER A 466 -5.95 -12.20 -0.30
N ARG A 467 -7.13 -12.77 -0.02
CA ARG A 467 -7.26 -14.14 0.55
C ARG A 467 -6.63 -15.17 -0.38
N GLY A 468 -6.01 -16.21 0.19
CA GLY A 468 -5.44 -17.35 -0.55
C GLY A 468 -5.89 -18.71 -0.03
N ASP A 469 -5.10 -19.75 -0.33
CA ASP A 469 -5.23 -21.08 0.26
C ASP A 469 -4.28 -21.32 1.45
N ASP A 470 -3.46 -20.32 1.78
CA ASP A 470 -2.44 -20.31 2.82
C ASP A 470 -2.83 -19.49 4.07
N TYR A 471 -3.59 -18.41 3.86
CA TYR A 471 -4.35 -17.64 4.85
C TYR A 471 -5.41 -16.76 4.16
#